data_AF-A0A0G4KH67-F1
#
_entry.id   AF-A0A0G4KH67-F1
#
_cell.length_a   1.000
_cell.length_b   1.000
_cell.length_c   1.000
_cell.angle_alpha   90.00
_cell.angle_beta   90.00
_cell.angle_gamma   90.00
#
_symmetry.space_group_name_H-M   'P 1'
#
loop_
_entity.id
_entity.type
_entity.pdbx_description
1 polymer ?
#
loop_
_entity_poly.entity_id
_entity_poly.type
_entity_poly.pdbx_seq_one_letter_code
_entity_poly.pdbx_strand_id
1 'polypeptide(L)'
;MAFLGSPAPFFFSSFTVAILASKAVHLIAHFSTVPFSAFIIYLPTFLIYDLLAVFVLRLLLQNSRGGFWLIPVSIGSLISFIAVGGAASQLGFFAQTSGELQWRDAQAYANKEGLEVLLSGSAALLAFTGAIYAVGFVLRNILHNAVGNVLQAFGEDVLSALRWLSKFRSAQLRRSHAEKRDAHPLNKDRDEE
;
A
#
# COMPACT_ATOMS: atom_id res chain seq x y z
N MET A 1 -29.86 8.08 -1.01
CA MET A 1 -29.42 6.74 -0.56
C MET A 1 -29.22 5.86 -1.79
N ALA A 2 -27.99 5.71 -2.26
CA ALA A 2 -27.64 4.80 -3.36
C ALA A 2 -26.55 3.86 -2.82
N PHE A 3 -26.97 2.79 -2.14
CA PHE A 3 -26.10 1.86 -1.41
C PHE A 3 -25.87 0.53 -2.15
N LEU A 4 -26.00 0.49 -3.48
CA LEU A 4 -25.41 -0.57 -4.31
C LEU A 4 -24.09 -0.08 -4.95
N GLY A 5 -23.25 0.56 -4.13
CA GLY A 5 -21.91 0.95 -4.53
C GLY A 5 -20.97 -0.25 -4.51
N SER A 6 -20.06 -0.33 -5.48
CA SER A 6 -18.98 -1.34 -5.55
C SER A 6 -18.37 -1.63 -4.17
N PRO A 7 -18.09 -2.89 -3.80
CA PRO A 7 -17.53 -3.24 -2.50
C PRO A 7 -16.06 -2.80 -2.32
N ALA A 8 -15.44 -2.30 -3.38
CA ALA A 8 -14.03 -1.89 -3.40
C ALA A 8 -13.62 -0.90 -2.28
N PRO A 9 -14.39 0.17 -1.95
CA PRO A 9 -13.99 1.11 -0.90
C PRO A 9 -13.99 0.47 0.50
N PHE A 10 -14.85 -0.54 0.72
CA PHE A 10 -14.88 -1.26 1.98
C PHE A 10 -13.64 -2.16 2.15
N PHE A 11 -13.29 -2.94 1.12
CA PHE A 11 -12.08 -3.76 1.13
C PHE A 11 -10.82 -2.90 1.24
N PHE A 12 -10.75 -1.80 0.50
CA PHE A 12 -9.65 -0.84 0.60
C PHE A 12 -9.48 -0.29 2.03
N SER A 13 -10.58 0.15 2.65
CA SER A 13 -10.54 0.69 4.01
C SER A 13 -10.15 -0.37 5.03
N SER A 14 -10.71 -1.58 4.92
CA SER A 14 -10.42 -2.69 5.83
C SER A 14 -8.95 -3.12 5.75
N PHE A 15 -8.39 -3.18 4.54
CA PHE A 15 -6.95 -3.41 4.33
C PHE A 15 -6.09 -2.32 4.97
N THR A 16 -6.45 -1.05 4.77
CA THR A 16 -5.70 0.08 5.33
C THR A 16 -5.71 0.04 6.85
N VAL A 17 -6.87 -0.21 7.46
CA VAL A 17 -7.01 -0.37 8.92
C VAL A 17 -6.21 -1.58 9.41
N ALA A 18 -6.24 -2.71 8.70
CA ALA A 18 -5.48 -3.91 9.06
C ALA A 18 -3.96 -3.65 9.09
N ILE A 19 -3.42 -2.96 8.09
CA ILE A 19 -2.00 -2.61 8.05
C ILE A 19 -1.63 -1.65 9.18
N LEU A 20 -2.44 -0.61 9.41
CA LEU A 20 -2.19 0.34 10.51
C LEU A 20 -2.22 -0.36 11.87
N ALA A 21 -3.15 -1.30 12.08
CA ALA A 21 -3.23 -2.07 13.31
C ALA A 21 -2.04 -3.02 13.49
N SER A 22 -1.64 -3.74 12.42
CA SER A 22 -0.45 -4.60 12.41
C SER A 22 0.83 -3.81 12.76
N LYS A 23 0.94 -2.59 12.22
CA LYS A 23 2.04 -1.67 12.53
C LYS A 23 1.99 -1.13 13.95
N ALA A 24 0.81 -0.77 14.45
CA ALA A 24 0.67 -0.35 15.84
C ALA A 24 1.20 -1.43 16.80
N VAL A 25 0.83 -2.70 16.56
CA VAL A 25 1.34 -3.84 17.34
C VAL A 25 2.86 -3.96 17.23
N HIS A 26 3.42 -3.88 16.02
CA HIS A 26 4.87 -3.93 15.83
C HIS A 26 5.60 -2.78 16.54
N LEU A 27 5.08 -1.56 16.42
CA LEU A 27 5.67 -0.37 17.04
C LEU A 27 5.64 -0.49 18.56
N ILE A 28 4.54 -0.97 19.14
CA ILE A 28 4.40 -1.18 20.59
C ILE A 28 5.40 -2.25 21.08
N ALA A 29 5.51 -3.37 20.36
CA ALA A 29 6.46 -4.43 20.70
C ALA A 29 7.92 -3.96 20.58
N HIS A 30 8.24 -3.14 19.58
CA HIS A 30 9.59 -2.65 19.36
C HIS A 30 9.98 -1.49 20.28
N PHE A 31 9.02 -0.63 20.67
CA PHE A 31 9.23 0.47 21.61
C PHE A 31 9.75 -0.03 22.97
N SER A 32 9.32 -1.22 23.37
CA SER A 32 9.73 -1.83 24.64
C SER A 32 11.16 -2.42 24.60
N THR A 33 11.74 -2.60 23.42
CA THR A 33 12.99 -3.36 23.22
C THR A 33 14.13 -2.58 22.59
N VAL A 34 13.86 -1.47 21.89
CA VAL A 34 14.87 -0.74 21.10
C VAL A 34 15.02 0.72 21.55
N PRO A 35 16.25 1.26 21.59
CA PRO A 35 16.48 2.67 21.91
C PRO A 35 15.73 3.61 20.97
N PHE A 36 15.07 4.61 21.55
CA PHE A 36 14.15 5.54 20.88
C PHE A 36 14.76 6.28 19.67
N SER A 37 16.07 6.55 19.69
CA SER A 37 16.77 7.22 18.58
C SER A 37 16.86 6.36 17.32
N ALA A 38 17.17 5.06 17.47
CA ALA A 38 17.17 4.12 16.35
C ALA A 38 15.75 3.93 15.81
N PHE A 39 14.77 3.84 16.71
CA PHE A 39 13.36 3.74 16.33
C PHE A 39 12.90 4.88 15.41
N ILE A 40 13.23 6.14 15.73
CA ILE A 40 12.86 7.30 14.89
C ILE A 40 13.49 7.21 13.48
N ILE A 41 14.74 6.77 13.37
CA ILE A 41 15.44 6.71 12.09
C ILE A 41 14.88 5.62 11.18
N TYR A 42 14.44 4.48 11.74
CA TYR A 42 13.90 3.35 10.97
C TYR A 42 12.40 3.48 10.65
N LEU A 43 11.66 4.30 11.40
CA LEU A 43 10.22 4.48 11.24
C LEU A 43 9.78 4.91 9.83
N PRO A 44 10.46 5.88 9.15
CA PRO A 44 10.11 6.27 7.79
C PRO A 44 10.22 5.09 6.81
N THR A 45 11.30 4.31 6.88
CA THR A 45 11.53 3.16 6.01
C THR A 45 10.44 2.10 6.18
N PHE A 46 10.03 1.86 7.43
CA PHE A 46 8.99 0.89 7.75
C PHE A 46 7.61 1.32 7.22
N LEU A 47 7.31 2.61 7.25
CA LEU A 47 6.03 3.19 6.82
C LEU A 47 5.92 3.33 5.29
N ILE A 48 7.04 3.55 4.59
CA ILE A 48 7.05 3.71 3.12
C ILE A 48 6.49 2.48 2.40
N TYR A 49 6.86 1.27 2.84
CA TYR A 49 6.36 0.04 2.22
C TYR A 49 4.85 -0.13 2.40
N ASP A 50 4.32 0.25 3.56
CA ASP A 50 2.88 0.19 3.82
C ASP A 50 2.11 1.22 2.99
N LEU A 51 2.62 2.45 2.91
CA LEU A 51 2.03 3.50 2.08
C LEU A 51 2.01 3.07 0.61
N LEU A 52 3.10 2.46 0.13
CA LEU A 52 3.15 1.90 -1.21
C LEU A 52 2.10 0.80 -1.41
N ALA A 53 1.95 -0.12 -0.46
CA ALA A 53 0.94 -1.18 -0.51
C ALA A 53 -0.49 -0.62 -0.56
N VAL A 54 -0.79 0.43 0.24
CA VAL A 54 -2.07 1.13 0.22
C VAL A 54 -2.31 1.81 -1.14
N PHE A 55 -1.31 2.48 -1.71
CA PHE A 55 -1.44 3.11 -3.03
C PHE A 55 -1.65 2.08 -4.15
N VAL A 56 -0.90 0.97 -4.14
CA VAL A 56 -1.04 -0.11 -5.12
C VAL A 56 -2.44 -0.72 -5.04
N LEU A 57 -2.94 -1.02 -3.84
CA LEU A 57 -4.27 -1.59 -3.69
C LEU A 57 -5.36 -0.61 -4.16
N ARG A 58 -5.20 0.69 -3.87
CA ARG A 58 -6.13 1.71 -4.34
C ARG A 58 -6.16 1.79 -5.86
N LEU A 59 -5.00 1.80 -6.51
CA LEU A 59 -4.87 1.83 -7.96
C LEU A 59 -5.49 0.57 -8.59
N LEU A 60 -5.23 -0.60 -7.99
CA LEU A 60 -5.79 -1.87 -8.43
C LEU A 60 -7.32 -1.82 -8.40
N LEU A 61 -7.90 -1.35 -7.29
CA LEU A 61 -9.35 -1.24 -7.10
C LEU A 61 -10.01 -0.08 -7.87
N GLN A 62 -9.23 0.93 -8.28
CA GLN A 62 -9.72 2.08 -9.06
C GLN A 62 -9.84 1.75 -10.56
N ASN A 63 -9.07 0.80 -11.08
CA ASN A 63 -9.06 0.40 -12.49
C ASN A 63 -10.26 -0.48 -12.91
N SER A 64 -11.19 -0.73 -11.99
CA SER A 64 -12.36 -1.59 -12.17
C SER A 64 -13.51 -0.96 -12.99
N ARG A 65 -13.22 0.00 -13.89
CA ARG A 65 -14.23 0.63 -14.77
C ARG A 65 -14.26 0.06 -16.19
N GLY A 66 -13.39 -0.89 -16.52
CA GLY A 66 -13.37 -1.60 -17.81
C GLY A 66 -14.10 -2.95 -17.79
N GLY A 67 -14.26 -3.59 -18.95
CA GLY A 67 -14.95 -4.90 -19.10
C GLY A 67 -14.37 -6.05 -18.24
N PHE A 68 -13.13 -5.92 -17.76
CA PHE A 68 -12.45 -6.89 -16.90
C PHE A 68 -12.40 -6.51 -15.41
N TRP A 69 -13.33 -5.69 -14.94
CA TRP A 69 -13.34 -5.14 -13.58
C TRP A 69 -13.35 -6.19 -12.45
N LEU A 70 -13.83 -7.41 -12.73
CA LEU A 70 -13.89 -8.50 -11.76
C LEU A 70 -12.51 -8.99 -11.30
N ILE A 71 -11.53 -9.02 -12.21
CA ILE A 71 -10.18 -9.52 -11.90
C ILE A 71 -9.49 -8.67 -10.80
N PRO A 72 -9.34 -7.34 -10.96
CA PRO A 72 -8.70 -6.52 -9.94
C PRO A 72 -9.50 -6.45 -8.65
N VAL A 73 -10.85 -6.49 -8.71
CA VAL A 73 -11.67 -6.54 -7.49
C VAL A 73 -11.45 -7.83 -6.73
N SER A 74 -11.46 -8.98 -7.40
CA SER A 74 -11.22 -10.28 -6.76
C SER A 74 -9.84 -10.37 -6.13
N ILE A 75 -8.80 -9.94 -6.87
CA ILE A 75 -7.42 -9.92 -6.35
C ILE A 75 -7.30 -8.96 -5.16
N GLY A 76 -7.83 -7.73 -5.28
CA GLY A 76 -7.77 -6.76 -4.20
C GLY A 76 -8.55 -7.19 -2.96
N SER A 77 -9.69 -7.86 -3.15
CA SER A 77 -10.49 -8.41 -2.04
C SER A 77 -9.76 -9.55 -1.33
N LEU A 78 -9.10 -10.44 -2.09
CA LEU A 78 -8.28 -11.52 -1.53
C LEU A 78 -7.10 -10.97 -0.72
N ILE A 79 -6.39 -9.99 -1.27
CA ILE A 79 -5.28 -9.30 -0.56
C ILE A 79 -5.80 -8.66 0.72
N SER A 80 -6.93 -7.97 0.67
CA SER A 80 -7.56 -7.39 1.86
C SER A 80 -7.91 -8.45 2.90
N PHE A 81 -8.45 -9.59 2.48
CA PHE A 81 -8.85 -10.65 3.39
C PHE A 81 -7.64 -11.26 4.12
N ILE A 82 -6.56 -11.54 3.38
CA ILE A 82 -5.31 -12.06 3.94
C ILE A 82 -4.71 -11.06 4.93
N ALA A 83 -4.68 -9.77 4.58
CA ALA A 83 -4.15 -8.72 5.45
C ALA A 83 -4.95 -8.59 6.75
N VAL A 84 -6.29 -8.61 6.67
CA VAL A 84 -7.16 -8.56 7.85
C VAL A 84 -6.96 -9.79 8.73
N GLY A 85 -6.91 -10.99 8.15
CA GLY A 85 -6.66 -12.23 8.90
C GLY A 85 -5.30 -12.22 9.59
N GLY A 86 -4.25 -11.76 8.90
CA GLY A 86 -2.92 -11.60 9.49
C GLY A 86 -2.89 -10.59 10.64
N ALA A 87 -3.48 -9.40 10.44
CA ALA A 87 -3.53 -8.37 11.47
C ALA A 87 -4.37 -8.79 12.69
N ALA A 88 -5.53 -9.41 12.46
CA ALA A 88 -6.37 -9.93 13.53
C ALA A 88 -5.68 -11.05 14.32
N SER A 89 -4.92 -11.92 13.64
CA SER A 89 -4.10 -12.94 14.30
C SER A 89 -3.05 -12.30 15.19
N GLN A 90 -2.31 -11.33 14.66
CA GLN A 90 -1.28 -10.60 15.42
C GLN A 90 -1.86 -9.88 16.63
N LEU A 91 -3.01 -9.21 16.49
CA LEU A 91 -3.71 -8.56 17.61
C LEU A 91 -4.20 -9.56 18.64
N GLY A 92 -4.79 -10.68 18.19
CA GLY A 92 -5.26 -11.76 19.07
C GLY A 92 -4.13 -12.34 19.91
N PHE A 93 -3.01 -12.67 19.27
CA PHE A 93 -1.81 -13.15 19.95
C PHE A 93 -1.23 -12.09 20.89
N PHE A 94 -1.13 -10.84 20.44
CA PHE A 94 -0.60 -9.76 21.27
C PHE A 94 -1.45 -9.54 22.53
N ALA A 95 -2.77 -9.56 22.39
CA ALA A 95 -3.72 -9.37 23.49
C ALA A 95 -3.69 -10.53 24.50
N GLN A 96 -3.52 -11.78 24.04
CA GLN A 96 -3.51 -12.95 24.92
C GLN A 96 -2.16 -13.15 25.61
N THR A 97 -1.06 -12.91 24.92
CA THR A 97 0.28 -13.27 25.40
C THR A 97 1.06 -12.09 25.97
N SER A 98 0.59 -10.84 25.78
CA SER A 98 1.24 -9.61 26.25
C SER A 98 2.74 -9.49 25.88
N GLY A 99 3.19 -10.21 24.84
CA GLY A 99 4.58 -10.21 24.36
C GLY A 99 5.46 -11.38 24.81
N GLU A 100 5.02 -12.25 25.72
CA GLU A 100 5.82 -13.39 26.22
C GLU A 100 5.47 -14.71 25.52
N LEU A 101 5.77 -14.81 24.23
CA LEU A 101 5.60 -16.10 23.52
C LEU A 101 6.71 -17.07 23.99
N GLN A 102 6.40 -17.97 24.92
CA GLN A 102 7.30 -19.07 25.27
C GLN A 102 7.34 -20.08 24.12
N TRP A 103 8.20 -19.82 23.12
CA TRP A 103 8.45 -20.71 21.98
C TRP A 103 8.81 -22.15 22.39
N ARG A 104 9.26 -22.34 23.62
CA ARG A 104 9.56 -23.64 24.23
C ARG A 104 8.35 -24.58 24.28
N ASP A 105 7.14 -24.03 24.34
CA ASP A 105 5.89 -24.81 24.40
C ASP A 105 5.21 -24.93 23.03
N ALA A 106 5.78 -24.35 21.97
CA ALA A 106 5.24 -24.39 20.60
C ALA A 106 4.96 -25.84 20.10
N GLN A 107 5.81 -26.79 20.51
CA GLN A 107 5.67 -28.19 20.12
C GLN A 107 4.54 -28.92 20.89
N ALA A 108 4.18 -28.45 22.08
CA ALA A 108 3.04 -28.98 22.84
C ALA A 108 1.70 -28.63 22.18
N TYR A 109 1.66 -27.55 21.38
CA TYR A 109 0.46 -27.13 20.65
C TYR A 109 0.12 -28.01 19.43
N ALA A 110 1.00 -28.92 19.00
CA ALA A 110 0.75 -29.84 17.89
C ALA A 110 -0.13 -31.05 18.28
N ASN A 111 -0.43 -31.24 19.57
CA ASN A 111 -1.31 -32.29 20.07
C ASN A 111 -2.80 -31.86 20.03
N LYS A 112 -3.74 -32.80 20.12
CA LYS A 112 -5.19 -32.50 20.08
C LYS A 112 -5.63 -31.43 21.08
N GLU A 113 -5.10 -31.47 22.29
CA GLU A 113 -5.34 -30.48 23.36
C GLU A 113 -4.74 -29.11 23.01
N GLY A 114 -3.56 -29.11 22.40
CA GLY A 114 -2.92 -27.92 21.87
C GLY A 114 -3.71 -27.25 20.75
N LEU A 115 -4.31 -28.06 19.88
CA LEU A 115 -5.17 -27.59 18.80
C LEU A 115 -6.48 -26.99 19.33
N GLU A 116 -7.03 -27.53 20.41
CA GLU A 116 -8.20 -26.99 21.09
C GLU A 116 -7.92 -25.62 21.71
N VAL A 117 -6.74 -25.44 22.31
CA VAL A 117 -6.28 -24.13 22.78
C VAL A 117 -6.07 -23.16 21.62
N LEU A 118 -5.46 -23.58 20.51
CA LEU A 118 -5.33 -22.75 19.30
C LEU A 118 -6.70 -22.35 18.72
N LEU A 119 -7.65 -23.29 18.69
CA LEU A 119 -9.03 -23.04 18.26
C LEU A 119 -9.77 -22.15 19.25
N SER A 120 -9.49 -22.18 20.55
CA SER A 120 -10.03 -21.21 21.50
C SER A 120 -9.51 -19.79 21.21
N GLY A 121 -8.28 -19.66 20.69
CA GLY A 121 -7.72 -18.43 20.15
C GLY A 121 -8.45 -17.89 18.91
N SER A 122 -9.20 -18.73 18.20
CA SER A 122 -10.00 -18.29 17.04
C SER A 122 -11.12 -17.32 17.42
N ALA A 123 -11.62 -17.34 18.66
CA ALA A 123 -12.60 -16.37 19.13
C ALA A 123 -12.01 -14.95 19.15
N ALA A 124 -10.76 -14.81 19.59
CA ALA A 124 -10.05 -13.53 19.54
C ALA A 124 -9.79 -13.10 18.09
N LEU A 125 -9.40 -14.04 17.21
CA LEU A 125 -9.24 -13.78 15.79
C LEU A 125 -10.53 -13.22 15.16
N LEU A 126 -11.68 -13.85 15.43
CA LEU A 126 -12.97 -13.41 14.91
C LEU A 126 -13.39 -12.05 15.50
N ALA A 127 -13.15 -11.84 16.79
CA ALA A 127 -13.45 -10.56 17.44
C ALA A 127 -12.64 -9.41 16.84
N PHE A 128 -11.32 -9.57 16.67
CA PHE A 128 -10.46 -8.56 16.06
C PHE A 128 -10.73 -8.38 14.56
N THR A 129 -11.06 -9.45 13.84
CA THR A 129 -11.53 -9.36 12.44
C THR A 129 -12.79 -8.50 12.36
N GLY A 130 -13.77 -8.75 13.23
CA GLY A 130 -15.00 -7.96 13.32
C GLY A 130 -14.72 -6.49 13.66
N ALA A 131 -13.81 -6.23 14.60
CA ALA A 131 -13.38 -4.88 14.97
C ALA A 131 -12.72 -4.14 13.80
N ILE A 132 -11.80 -4.78 13.07
CA ILE A 132 -11.14 -4.21 11.89
C ILE A 132 -12.18 -3.88 10.81
N TYR A 133 -13.13 -4.78 10.54
CA TYR A 133 -14.19 -4.51 9.57
C TYR A 133 -15.14 -3.39 10.03
N ALA A 134 -15.48 -3.32 11.32
CA ALA A 134 -16.32 -2.26 11.86
C ALA A 134 -15.64 -0.88 11.71
N VAL A 135 -14.38 -0.78 12.13
CA VAL A 135 -13.58 0.45 11.97
C VAL A 135 -13.39 0.77 10.49
N GLY A 136 -13.07 -0.23 9.67
CA GLY A 136 -12.96 -0.10 8.22
C GLY A 136 -14.24 0.42 7.58
N PHE A 137 -15.41 -0.04 8.03
CA PHE A 137 -16.71 0.42 7.56
C PHE A 137 -16.94 1.90 7.89
N VAL A 138 -16.62 2.34 9.12
CA VAL A 138 -16.78 3.73 9.56
C VAL A 138 -15.81 4.65 8.81
N LEU A 139 -14.54 4.25 8.69
CA LEU A 139 -13.49 5.08 8.09
C LEU A 139 -13.46 5.05 6.57
N ARG A 140 -14.28 4.22 5.90
CA ARG A 140 -14.22 4.01 4.45
C ARG A 140 -14.23 5.29 3.64
N ASN A 141 -15.07 6.26 4.00
CA ASN A 141 -15.21 7.50 3.24
C ASN A 141 -14.00 8.41 3.47
N ILE A 142 -13.52 8.48 4.72
CA ILE A 142 -12.38 9.33 5.10
C ILE A 142 -11.11 8.82 4.41
N LEU A 143 -10.81 7.53 4.55
CA LEU A 143 -9.61 6.92 3.98
C LEU A 143 -9.64 6.96 2.44
N HIS A 144 -10.78 6.65 1.84
CA HIS A 144 -10.90 6.68 0.39
C HIS A 144 -10.67 8.08 -0.19
N ASN A 145 -11.18 9.13 0.47
CA ASN A 145 -11.01 10.52 0.05
C ASN A 145 -9.59 11.04 0.33
N ALA A 146 -9.05 10.77 1.52
CA ALA A 146 -7.71 11.22 1.91
C ALA A 146 -6.64 10.65 0.97
N VAL A 147 -6.63 9.33 0.76
CA VAL A 147 -5.67 8.69 -0.13
C VAL A 147 -5.91 9.11 -1.59
N GLY A 148 -7.14 9.45 -1.95
CA GLY A 148 -7.46 10.02 -3.25
C GLY A 148 -6.85 11.37 -3.52
N ASN A 149 -6.99 12.29 -2.56
CA ASN A 149 -6.42 13.63 -2.68
C ASN A 149 -4.89 13.57 -2.74
N VAL A 150 -4.28 12.70 -1.92
CA VAL A 150 -2.83 12.48 -1.92
C VAL A 150 -2.37 11.95 -3.28
N LEU A 151 -3.03 10.91 -3.80
CA LEU A 151 -2.65 10.32 -5.09
C LEU A 151 -2.86 11.28 -6.27
N GLN A 152 -3.87 12.14 -6.20
CA GLN A 152 -4.08 13.20 -7.19
C GLN A 152 -2.97 14.25 -7.16
N ALA A 153 -2.59 14.73 -5.98
CA ALA A 153 -1.46 15.65 -5.83
C ALA A 153 -0.16 15.06 -6.40
N PHE A 154 0.17 13.82 -6.03
CA PHE A 154 1.32 13.12 -6.61
C PHE A 154 1.20 12.92 -8.12
N GLY A 155 0.01 12.62 -8.63
CA GLY A 155 -0.25 12.46 -10.06
C GLY A 155 0.01 13.76 -10.82
N GLU A 156 -0.44 14.90 -10.28
CA GLU A 156 -0.22 16.23 -10.87
C GLU A 156 1.27 16.60 -10.87
N ASP A 157 1.98 16.33 -9.78
CA ASP A 157 3.42 16.56 -9.67
C ASP A 157 4.21 15.72 -10.68
N VAL A 158 3.92 14.42 -10.77
CA VAL A 158 4.58 13.51 -11.73
C VAL A 158 4.27 13.90 -13.17
N LEU A 159 3.02 14.22 -13.49
CA LEU A 159 2.64 14.67 -14.83
C LEU A 159 3.30 16.01 -15.19
N SER A 160 3.45 16.92 -14.22
CA SER A 160 4.16 18.19 -14.43
C SER A 160 5.65 17.96 -14.73
N ALA A 161 6.31 17.07 -13.98
CA ALA A 161 7.70 16.70 -14.20
C ALA A 161 7.91 16.01 -15.55
N LEU A 162 7.02 15.09 -15.94
CA LEU A 162 7.06 14.42 -17.24
C LEU A 162 6.85 15.39 -18.41
N ARG A 163 5.91 16.35 -18.27
CA ARG A 163 5.69 17.41 -19.26
C ARG A 163 6.88 18.36 -19.37
N TRP A 164 7.53 18.67 -18.26
CA TRP A 164 8.76 19.46 -18.26
C TRP A 164 9.90 18.72 -18.97
N LEU A 165 10.10 17.44 -18.67
CA LEU A 165 11.10 16.59 -19.33
C LEU A 165 10.86 16.46 -20.84
N SER A 166 9.61 16.29 -21.27
CA SER A 166 9.29 16.17 -22.70
C SER A 166 9.50 17.49 -23.45
N LYS A 167 9.21 18.63 -22.83
CA LYS A 167 9.55 19.97 -23.36
C LYS A 167 11.06 20.16 -23.46
N PHE A 168 11.82 19.76 -22.44
CA PHE A 168 13.28 19.84 -22.47
C PHE A 168 13.88 18.98 -23.59
N ARG A 169 13.41 17.73 -23.74
CA ARG A 169 13.85 16.82 -24.79
C ARG A 169 13.54 17.35 -26.19
N SER A 170 12.34 17.90 -26.39
CA SER A 170 11.94 18.50 -27.68
C SER A 170 12.72 19.78 -28.00
N ALA A 171 13.08 20.59 -26.99
CA ALA A 171 13.95 21.75 -27.17
C ALA A 171 15.39 21.35 -27.56
N GLN A 172 15.95 20.31 -26.95
CA GLN A 172 17.26 19.77 -27.34
C GLN A 172 17.27 19.23 -28.77
N LEU A 173 16.26 18.45 -29.15
CA LEU A 173 16.15 17.90 -30.51
C LEU A 173 16.06 19.00 -31.57
N ARG A 174 15.32 20.08 -31.29
CA ARG A 174 15.24 21.25 -32.18
C ARG A 174 16.59 21.94 -32.37
N ARG A 175 17.38 22.10 -31.30
CA ARG A 175 18.73 22.70 -31.37
C ARG A 175 19.69 21.85 -32.22
N SER A 176 19.68 20.53 -32.04
CA SER A 176 20.51 19.61 -32.84
C SER A 176 20.15 19.62 -34.32
N HIS A 177 18.86 19.73 -34.67
CA HIS A 177 18.43 19.86 -36.06
C HIS A 177 18.78 21.22 -36.69
N ALA A 178 18.75 22.30 -35.91
CA ALA A 178 19.18 23.63 -36.38
C ALA A 178 20.69 23.63 -36.66
N GLU A 179 21.51 23.12 -35.73
CA GLU A 179 22.96 23.01 -35.89
C GLU A 179 23.36 22.16 -37.10
N LYS A 180 22.67 21.04 -37.36
CA LYS A 180 22.88 20.24 -38.58
C LYS A 180 22.45 20.95 -39.87
N ARG A 181 21.40 21.78 -39.83
CA ARG A 181 20.98 22.60 -40.98
C ARG A 181 22.00 23.68 -41.29
N ASP A 182 22.57 24.30 -40.25
CA ASP A 182 23.52 25.40 -40.38
C ASP A 182 24.94 24.93 -40.71
N ALA A 183 25.26 23.65 -40.47
CA ALA A 183 26.49 23.01 -40.91
C ALA A 183 26.47 22.54 -42.38
N HIS A 184 25.30 22.47 -43.03
CA HIS A 184 25.15 22.02 -44.41
C HIS A 184 25.21 23.10 -45.54
N PRO A 185 25.10 24.43 -45.32
CA PRO A 185 25.10 25.40 -46.40
C PRO A 185 26.51 25.79 -46.88
N LEU A 186 27.58 25.46 -46.15
CA LEU A 186 28.95 25.90 -46.47
C LEU A 186 29.73 24.99 -47.44
N ASN A 187 29.17 23.86 -47.87
CA ASN A 187 29.85 22.92 -48.76
C ASN A 187 29.27 22.89 -50.19
N LYS A 188 28.29 23.73 -50.51
CA LYS A 188 27.69 23.72 -51.85
C LYS A 188 28.36 24.71 -52.83
N ASP A 189 29.03 25.73 -52.31
CA ASP A 189 29.63 26.79 -53.13
C ASP A 189 31.11 26.56 -53.44
N ARG A 190 31.67 25.39 -53.09
CA ARG A 190 33.10 25.06 -53.32
C ARG A 190 33.32 24.07 -54.46
N ASP A 191 32.24 23.58 -55.09
CA ASP A 191 32.29 22.60 -56.17
C ASP A 191 31.93 23.21 -57.55
N GLU A 192 31.78 24.54 -57.66
CA GLU A 192 31.41 25.26 -58.91
C GLU A 192 32.53 26.13 -59.53
N GLU A 193 33.79 26.02 -59.10
CA GLU A 193 34.97 26.62 -59.78
C GLU A 193 35.91 25.54 -60.35
#